data_AF-A0A1G1ACG4-F1
#
_entry.id   AF-A0A1G1ACG4-F1
#
_cell.length_a   1.000
_cell.length_b   1.000
_cell.length_c   1.000
_cell.angle_alpha   90.00
_cell.angle_beta   90.00
_cell.angle_gamma   90.00
#
_symmetry.space_group_name_H-M   'P 1'
#
loop_
_entity.id
_entity.type
_entity.pdbx_description
1 polymer ?
#
loop_
_entity_poly.entity_id
_entity_poly.type
_entity_poly.pdbx_seq_one_letter_code
_entity_poly.pdbx_strand_id
1 'polypeptide(L)'
;MRGWLKHALVVLVPIVAFVTVSIVTPWADALPYGILLVGLLVAFFLGEASANRMLALFGVLIIALLATGMMTTGETAKWAVLGVGLFCSVMWSNIFSLAIEGLGPMKSQASSLLVMAILGGAILPPLQGAMADQFGIQNSFIVPMIAFAYIVFYGLWGYRAGRDMTKVATK
;
A
#
# COMPACT_ATOMS: atom_id res chain seq x y z
N MET A 1 22.55 -11.31 -0.34
CA MET A 1 21.83 -12.13 0.67
C MET A 1 21.27 -13.37 -0.01
N ARG A 2 21.63 -14.57 0.47
CA ARG A 2 21.11 -15.87 -0.01
C ARG A 2 19.57 -15.83 0.01
N GLY A 3 18.88 -16.21 -1.06
CA GLY A 3 17.43 -15.98 -1.23
C GLY A 3 16.56 -16.47 -0.05
N TRP A 4 16.94 -17.59 0.57
CA TRP A 4 16.24 -18.13 1.74
C TRP A 4 16.29 -17.22 2.99
N LEU A 5 17.38 -16.46 3.18
CA LEU A 5 17.50 -15.52 4.31
C LEU A 5 16.52 -14.35 4.17
N LYS A 6 16.22 -13.92 2.94
CA LYS A 6 15.27 -12.83 2.70
C LYS A 6 13.85 -13.27 3.05
N HIS A 7 13.41 -14.41 2.53
CA HIS A 7 12.08 -14.94 2.83
C HIS A 7 11.93 -15.29 4.32
N ALA A 8 12.95 -15.86 4.95
CA ALA A 8 12.95 -16.12 6.39
C ALA A 8 12.76 -14.83 7.20
N LEU A 9 13.43 -13.74 6.82
CA LEU A 9 13.32 -12.46 7.50
C LEU A 9 11.95 -11.79 7.28
N VAL A 10 11.39 -11.89 6.07
CA VAL A 10 10.05 -11.38 5.74
C VAL A 10 8.96 -12.12 6.53
N VAL A 11 9.11 -13.42 6.77
CA VAL A 11 8.17 -14.20 7.58
C VAL A 11 8.36 -13.95 9.08
N LEU A 12 9.59 -13.76 9.52
CA LEU A 12 9.92 -13.54 10.93
C LEU A 12 9.33 -12.23 11.46
N VAL A 13 9.32 -11.16 10.67
CA VAL A 13 8.83 -9.85 11.11
C VAL A 13 7.33 -9.87 11.51
N PRO A 14 6.39 -10.37 10.68
CA PRO A 14 4.99 -10.55 11.08
C PRO A 14 4.81 -11.47 12.29
N ILE A 15 5.60 -12.54 12.40
CA ILE A 15 5.52 -13.45 13.56
C ILE A 15 5.89 -12.70 14.83
N VAL A 16 7.00 -11.96 14.83
CA VAL A 16 7.42 -11.16 15.99
C VAL A 16 6.35 -10.11 16.32
N ALA A 17 5.80 -9.41 15.33
CA ALA A 17 4.74 -8.43 15.53
C ALA A 17 3.48 -9.05 16.16
N PHE A 18 3.04 -10.21 15.68
CA PHE A 18 1.91 -10.94 16.25
C PHE A 18 2.18 -11.36 17.70
N VAL A 19 3.36 -11.92 17.98
CA VAL A 19 3.76 -12.32 19.34
C VAL A 19 3.74 -11.11 20.28
N THR A 20 4.32 -9.98 19.88
CA THR A 20 4.33 -8.78 20.70
C THR A 20 2.92 -8.26 21.01
N VAL A 21 2.02 -8.29 20.03
CA VAL A 21 0.63 -7.84 20.23
C VAL A 21 -0.13 -8.84 21.11
N SER A 22 0.10 -10.14 20.95
CA SER A 22 -0.58 -11.18 21.74
C SER A 22 -0.25 -11.15 23.24
N ILE A 23 0.90 -10.58 23.63
CA ILE A 23 1.31 -10.45 25.04
C ILE A 23 0.66 -9.23 25.71
N VAL A 24 0.43 -8.16 24.94
CA VAL A 24 0.01 -6.86 25.48
C VAL A 24 -1.49 -6.60 25.30
N THR A 25 -2.14 -7.32 24.38
CA THR A 25 -3.52 -7.03 23.94
C THR A 25 -4.43 -8.25 24.09
N PRO A 26 -5.73 -8.09 24.42
CA PRO A 26 -6.68 -9.20 24.46
C PRO A 26 -6.72 -10.00 23.15
N TRP A 27 -6.99 -11.30 23.27
CA TRP A 27 -7.09 -12.22 22.13
C TRP A 27 -8.16 -11.81 21.10
N ALA A 28 -9.19 -11.08 21.53
CA ALA A 28 -10.22 -10.52 20.65
C ALA A 28 -9.65 -9.54 19.61
N ASP A 29 -8.58 -8.81 19.95
CA ASP A 29 -7.90 -7.85 19.07
C ASP A 29 -6.66 -8.47 18.41
N ALA A 30 -5.98 -9.39 19.10
CA ALA A 30 -4.80 -10.06 18.55
C ALA A 30 -5.16 -10.94 17.34
N LEU A 31 -6.30 -11.65 17.36
CA LEU A 31 -6.70 -12.56 16.28
C LEU A 31 -6.97 -11.84 14.94
N PRO A 32 -7.80 -10.78 14.88
CA PRO A 32 -7.99 -10.01 13.64
C PRO A 32 -6.68 -9.42 13.11
N TYR A 33 -5.82 -8.94 14.00
CA TYR A 33 -4.48 -8.46 13.63
C TYR A 33 -3.63 -9.57 12.97
N GLY A 34 -3.63 -10.78 13.56
CA GLY A 34 -2.95 -11.95 13.00
C GLY A 34 -3.47 -12.33 11.61
N ILE A 35 -4.78 -12.29 11.39
CA ILE A 35 -5.38 -12.56 10.07
C ILE A 35 -4.89 -11.53 9.04
N LEU A 36 -4.83 -10.25 9.39
CA LEU A 36 -4.31 -9.21 8.51
C LEU A 36 -2.82 -9.40 8.19
N LEU A 37 -2.02 -9.84 9.15
CA LEU A 37 -0.61 -10.16 8.94
C LEU A 37 -0.41 -11.36 8.01
N VAL A 38 -1.26 -12.39 8.12
CA VAL A 38 -1.25 -13.51 7.18
C VAL A 38 -1.66 -13.04 5.79
N GLY A 39 -2.71 -12.21 5.69
CA GLY A 39 -3.13 -11.59 4.43
C GLY A 39 -2.03 -10.75 3.78
N LEU A 40 -1.29 -9.98 4.57
CA LEU A 40 -0.12 -9.21 4.14
C LEU A 40 0.97 -10.13 3.57
N LEU A 41 1.29 -11.23 4.26
CA LEU A 41 2.32 -12.17 3.84
C LEU A 41 1.94 -12.86 2.51
N VAL A 42 0.68 -13.29 2.38
CA VAL A 42 0.16 -13.89 1.15
C VAL A 42 0.20 -12.87 0.01
N ALA A 43 -0.29 -11.65 0.24
CA ALA A 43 -0.26 -10.57 -0.75
C ALA A 43 1.16 -10.25 -1.21
N PHE A 44 2.12 -10.23 -0.27
CA PHE A 44 3.53 -9.98 -0.56
C PHE A 44 4.09 -11.05 -1.51
N PHE A 45 3.94 -12.33 -1.20
CA PHE A 45 4.45 -13.41 -2.05
C PHE A 45 3.78 -13.48 -3.43
N LEU A 46 2.50 -13.09 -3.53
CA LEU A 46 1.82 -12.98 -4.82
C LEU A 46 2.32 -11.80 -5.67
N GLY A 47 2.70 -10.70 -5.02
CA GLY A 47 3.12 -9.45 -5.66
C GLY A 47 4.61 -9.34 -5.96
N GLU A 48 5.47 -10.09 -5.25
CA GLU A 48 6.94 -9.93 -5.25
C GLU A 48 7.58 -10.04 -6.64
N ALA A 49 6.93 -10.70 -7.59
CA ALA A 49 7.43 -10.86 -8.96
C ALA A 49 7.73 -9.54 -9.69
N SER A 50 7.04 -8.45 -9.35
CA SER A 50 7.24 -7.16 -10.02
C SER A 50 6.58 -6.00 -9.26
N ALA A 51 7.28 -4.87 -9.15
CA ALA A 51 6.82 -3.68 -8.41
C ALA A 51 5.44 -3.16 -8.85
N ASN A 52 5.13 -3.24 -10.15
CA ASN A 52 3.85 -2.83 -10.73
C ASN A 52 2.68 -3.72 -10.26
N ARG A 53 2.86 -5.06 -10.27
CA ARG A 53 1.88 -6.02 -9.76
C ARG A 53 1.69 -5.87 -8.26
N MET A 54 2.78 -5.67 -7.52
CA MET A 54 2.71 -5.45 -6.07
C MET A 54 1.90 -4.20 -5.75
N LEU A 55 2.14 -3.10 -6.47
CA LEU A 55 1.39 -1.86 -6.28
C LEU A 55 -0.10 -2.01 -6.61
N ALA A 56 -0.43 -2.68 -7.72
CA ALA A 56 -1.81 -2.90 -8.12
C ALA A 56 -2.57 -3.82 -7.15
N LEU A 57 -1.96 -4.94 -6.74
CA LEU A 57 -2.55 -5.91 -5.83
C LEU A 57 -2.83 -5.29 -4.47
N PHE A 58 -1.82 -4.62 -3.87
CA PHE A 58 -1.99 -3.95 -2.58
C PHE A 58 -2.97 -2.78 -2.66
N GLY A 59 -3.00 -2.04 -3.77
CA GLY A 59 -3.99 -0.98 -3.97
C GLY A 59 -5.43 -1.50 -4.03
N VAL A 60 -5.67 -2.60 -4.74
CA VAL A 60 -7.00 -3.25 -4.77
C VAL A 60 -7.40 -3.77 -3.40
N LEU A 61 -6.48 -4.39 -2.66
CA LEU A 61 -6.75 -4.84 -1.28
C LEU A 61 -7.09 -3.68 -0.35
N ILE A 62 -6.39 -2.55 -0.45
CA ILE A 62 -6.70 -1.35 0.32
C ILE A 62 -8.07 -0.79 -0.03
N ILE A 63 -8.43 -0.72 -1.32
CA ILE A 63 -9.77 -0.28 -1.74
C ILE A 63 -10.85 -1.21 -1.17
N ALA A 64 -10.62 -2.53 -1.22
CA ALA A 64 -11.53 -3.51 -0.64
C ALA A 64 -11.67 -3.31 0.88
N LEU A 65 -10.56 -3.10 1.60
CA LEU A 65 -10.59 -2.83 3.04
C LEU A 65 -11.33 -1.52 3.36
N LEU A 66 -11.07 -0.44 2.62
CA LEU A 66 -11.80 0.82 2.79
C LEU A 66 -13.29 0.63 2.52
N ALA A 67 -13.67 -0.10 1.46
CA ALA A 67 -15.07 -0.41 1.17
C ALA A 67 -15.71 -1.22 2.31
N THR A 68 -15.02 -2.22 2.86
CA THR A 68 -15.52 -2.96 4.04
C THR A 68 -15.65 -2.06 5.25
N GLY A 69 -14.72 -1.13 5.48
CA GLY A 69 -14.80 -0.15 6.57
C GLY A 69 -15.95 0.85 6.43
N MET A 70 -16.37 1.15 5.20
CA MET A 70 -17.53 2.00 4.91
C MET A 70 -18.85 1.26 5.08
N MET A 71 -18.91 -0.03 4.71
CA MET A 71 -20.13 -0.83 4.74
C MET A 71 -20.40 -1.51 6.09
N THR A 72 -19.42 -1.55 6.98
CA THR A 72 -19.51 -2.21 8.29
C THR A 72 -19.39 -1.21 9.44
N THR A 73 -19.74 -1.65 10.65
CA THR A 73 -19.66 -0.84 11.87
C THR A 73 -18.98 -1.63 12.99
N GLY A 74 -18.56 -0.93 14.04
CA GLY A 74 -17.94 -1.54 15.23
C GLY A 74 -16.56 -2.12 14.95
N GLU A 75 -16.29 -3.30 15.50
CA GLU A 75 -14.99 -3.98 15.47
C GLU A 75 -14.49 -4.27 14.04
N THR A 76 -15.38 -4.69 13.14
CA THR A 76 -14.99 -5.00 11.75
C THR A 76 -14.49 -3.77 11.00
N ALA A 77 -15.12 -2.62 11.20
CA ALA A 77 -14.71 -1.36 10.58
C ALA A 77 -13.35 -0.88 11.13
N LYS A 78 -13.12 -1.03 12.44
CA LYS A 78 -11.83 -0.74 13.09
C LYS A 78 -10.70 -1.53 12.44
N TRP A 79 -10.86 -2.85 12.33
CA TRP A 79 -9.84 -3.73 11.76
C TRP A 79 -9.63 -3.53 10.27
N ALA A 80 -10.68 -3.23 9.51
CA ALA A 80 -10.58 -2.90 8.10
C ALA A 80 -9.68 -1.66 7.88
N VAL A 81 -9.91 -0.58 8.63
CA VAL A 81 -9.13 0.66 8.53
C VAL A 81 -7.70 0.47 9.05
N LEU A 82 -7.50 -0.27 10.15
CA LEU A 82 -6.15 -0.62 10.62
C LEU A 82 -5.37 -1.45 9.59
N GLY A 83 -6.06 -2.37 8.90
CA GLY A 83 -5.50 -3.15 7.81
C GLY A 83 -4.93 -2.28 6.69
N VAL A 84 -5.60 -1.18 6.32
CA VAL A 84 -5.12 -0.25 5.29
C VAL A 84 -3.70 0.24 5.59
N GLY A 85 -3.40 0.54 6.86
CA GLY A 85 -2.06 0.96 7.28
C GLY A 85 -0.99 -0.11 7.02
N LEU A 86 -1.32 -1.38 7.25
CA LEU A 86 -0.40 -2.51 7.02
C LEU A 86 -0.07 -2.69 5.53
N PHE A 87 -1.09 -2.63 4.67
CA PHE A 87 -0.91 -2.79 3.22
C PHE A 87 -0.25 -1.54 2.57
N CYS A 88 -0.28 -0.38 3.21
CA CYS A 88 0.40 0.82 2.67
C CYS A 88 1.95 0.71 2.73
N SER A 89 2.50 -0.18 3.55
CA SER A 89 3.94 -0.31 3.83
C SER A 89 4.85 -0.44 2.59
N VAL A 90 4.38 -1.11 1.53
CA VAL A 90 5.19 -1.38 0.34
C VAL A 90 5.05 -0.33 -0.77
N MET A 91 4.07 0.56 -0.68
CA MET A 91 3.65 1.36 -1.83
C MET A 91 4.69 2.40 -2.25
N TRP A 92 5.21 3.17 -1.30
CA TRP A 92 6.17 4.24 -1.61
C TRP A 92 7.43 3.71 -2.32
N SER A 93 7.99 2.59 -1.82
CA SER A 93 9.19 1.99 -2.41
C SER A 93 8.97 1.51 -3.85
N ASN A 94 7.79 0.95 -4.15
CA ASN A 94 7.43 0.49 -5.49
C ASN A 94 7.15 1.66 -6.43
N ILE A 95 6.41 2.68 -5.98
CA ILE A 95 6.16 3.91 -6.75
C ILE A 95 7.48 4.58 -7.09
N PHE A 96 8.37 4.74 -6.11
CA PHE A 96 9.67 5.36 -6.29
C PHE A 96 10.52 4.57 -7.30
N SER A 97 10.58 3.24 -7.15
CA SER A 97 11.32 2.38 -8.06
C SER A 97 10.80 2.46 -9.50
N LEU A 98 9.47 2.42 -9.68
CA LEU A 98 8.83 2.52 -11.00
C LEU A 98 9.03 3.90 -11.64
N ALA A 99 9.01 4.97 -10.85
CA ALA A 99 9.13 6.34 -11.34
C ALA A 99 10.54 6.65 -11.87
N ILE A 100 11.60 6.09 -11.26
CA ILE A 100 12.99 6.37 -11.66
C ILE A 100 13.57 5.35 -12.65
N GLU A 101 12.89 4.23 -12.85
CA GLU A 101 13.31 3.18 -13.77
C GLU A 101 13.35 3.68 -15.21
N GLY A 102 14.45 3.40 -15.93
CA GLY A 102 14.62 3.82 -17.34
C GLY A 102 15.11 5.25 -17.58
N LEU A 103 15.19 6.12 -16.55
CA LEU A 103 15.52 7.54 -16.71
C LEU A 103 17.03 7.87 -16.85
N GLY A 104 17.93 6.89 -16.73
CA GLY A 104 19.37 7.09 -16.94
C GLY A 104 19.96 8.27 -16.14
N PRO A 105 20.58 9.28 -16.79
CA PRO A 105 21.13 10.46 -16.12
C PRO A 105 20.10 11.31 -15.37
N MET A 106 18.83 11.25 -15.76
CA MET A 106 17.76 12.08 -15.16
C MET A 106 17.19 11.50 -13.85
N LYS A 107 17.67 10.33 -13.39
CA LYS A 107 17.18 9.68 -12.16
C LYS A 107 17.21 10.60 -10.94
N SER A 108 18.29 11.36 -10.76
CA SER A 108 18.43 12.28 -9.62
C SER A 108 17.37 13.39 -9.64
N GLN A 109 17.06 13.92 -10.82
CA GLN A 109 16.06 14.97 -10.99
C GLN A 109 14.65 14.41 -10.82
N ALA A 110 14.38 13.20 -11.32
CA ALA A 110 13.10 12.56 -11.14
C ALA A 110 12.82 12.22 -9.67
N SER A 111 13.82 11.73 -8.93
CA SER A 111 13.67 11.49 -7.50
C SER A 111 13.40 12.77 -6.70
N SER A 112 14.06 13.89 -7.04
CA SER A 112 13.82 15.15 -6.35
C SER A 112 12.42 15.71 -6.64
N LEU A 113 11.96 15.62 -7.90
CA LEU A 113 10.59 15.98 -8.28
C LEU A 113 9.54 15.12 -7.58
N LEU A 114 9.78 13.80 -7.47
CA LEU A 114 8.87 12.89 -6.76
C LEU A 114 8.76 13.24 -5.27
N VAL A 115 9.87 13.59 -4.62
CA VAL A 115 9.88 14.02 -3.22
C VAL A 115 9.19 15.38 -3.06
N MET A 116 9.38 16.32 -4.00
CA MET A 116 8.65 17.59 -4.00
C MET A 116 7.14 17.39 -4.17
N ALA A 117 6.72 16.39 -4.96
CA ALA A 117 5.31 16.05 -5.17
C ALA A 117 4.61 15.51 -3.91
N ILE A 118 5.34 15.14 -2.84
CA ILE A 118 4.74 14.77 -1.54
C ILE A 118 3.86 15.90 -1.00
N LEU A 119 4.14 17.16 -1.33
CA LEU A 119 3.30 18.30 -1.01
C LEU A 119 1.84 18.10 -1.47
N GLY A 120 1.62 17.46 -2.62
CA GLY A 120 0.27 17.12 -3.09
C GLY A 120 -0.48 16.17 -2.16
N GLY A 121 0.25 15.30 -1.45
CA GLY A 121 -0.29 14.42 -0.41
C GLY A 121 -0.78 15.17 0.82
N ALA A 122 -0.36 16.42 1.06
CA ALA A 122 -0.84 17.24 2.17
C ALA A 122 -2.27 17.78 1.94
N ILE A 123 -2.78 17.70 0.71
CA ILE A 123 -4.12 18.20 0.35
C ILE A 123 -5.21 17.16 0.69
N LEU A 124 -4.89 15.87 0.61
CA LEU A 124 -5.87 14.80 0.82
C LEU A 124 -6.38 14.71 2.28
N PRO A 125 -5.55 14.84 3.34
CA PRO A 125 -6.03 14.75 4.72
C PRO A 125 -7.01 15.88 5.11
N PRO A 126 -6.77 17.17 4.79
CA PRO A 126 -7.76 18.22 5.03
C PRO A 126 -9.06 17.99 4.26
N LEU A 127 -8.98 17.48 3.03
CA LEU A 127 -10.17 17.18 2.23
C LEU A 127 -10.96 16.01 2.82
N GLN A 128 -10.28 14.97 3.31
CA GLN A 128 -10.93 13.88 4.04
C GLN A 128 -11.52 14.36 5.37
N GLY A 129 -10.83 15.23 6.11
CA GLY A 129 -11.33 15.82 7.36
C GLY A 129 -12.60 16.64 7.14
N ALA A 130 -12.60 17.53 6.15
CA ALA A 130 -13.77 18.32 5.79
C ALA A 130 -14.98 17.44 5.36
N MET A 131 -14.71 16.33 4.66
CA MET A 131 -15.74 15.34 4.34
C MET A 131 -16.24 14.59 5.57
N ALA A 132 -15.35 14.28 6.52
CA ALA A 132 -15.71 13.61 7.77
C ALA A 132 -16.62 14.49 8.65
N ASP A 133 -16.36 15.80 8.69
CA ASP A 133 -17.16 16.75 9.46
C ASP A 133 -18.59 16.89 8.91
N GLN A 134 -18.78 16.77 7.59
CA GLN A 134 -20.09 16.96 6.93
C GLN A 134 -20.88 15.66 6.74
N PHE A 135 -20.21 14.57 6.35
CA PHE A 135 -20.84 13.32 5.91
C PHE A 135 -20.55 12.12 6.84
N GLY A 136 -19.79 12.36 7.91
CA GLY A 136 -19.35 11.34 8.87
C GLY A 136 -18.06 10.63 8.44
N ILE A 137 -17.38 10.05 9.44
CA ILE A 137 -16.05 9.42 9.27
C ILE A 137 -16.10 8.28 8.25
N GLN A 138 -17.15 7.45 8.26
CA GLN A 138 -17.25 6.32 7.34
C GLN A 138 -17.29 6.78 5.88
N ASN A 139 -18.15 7.74 5.54
CA ASN A 139 -18.27 8.24 4.17
C ASN A 139 -17.02 9.01 3.71
N SER A 140 -16.24 9.57 4.65
CA SER A 140 -14.99 10.27 4.34
C SER A 140 -13.94 9.36 3.66
N PHE A 141 -14.03 8.04 3.87
CA PHE A 141 -13.10 7.07 3.28
C PHE A 141 -13.21 6.95 1.75
N ILE A 142 -14.20 7.58 1.11
CA ILE A 142 -14.24 7.69 -0.35
C ILE A 142 -13.05 8.48 -0.90
N VAL A 143 -12.54 9.44 -0.13
CA VAL A 143 -11.39 10.29 -0.50
C VAL A 143 -10.12 9.45 -0.68
N PRO A 144 -9.64 8.69 0.33
CA PRO A 144 -8.51 7.80 0.14
C PRO A 144 -8.80 6.70 -0.88
N MET A 145 -10.05 6.22 -1.01
CA MET A 145 -10.40 5.21 -2.00
C MET A 145 -10.13 5.68 -3.44
N ILE A 146 -10.46 6.93 -3.77
CA ILE A 146 -10.14 7.53 -5.08
C ILE A 146 -8.62 7.65 -5.27
N ALA A 147 -7.89 8.06 -4.23
CA ALA A 147 -6.44 8.16 -4.30
C ALA A 147 -5.78 6.79 -4.53
N PHE A 148 -6.24 5.74 -3.84
CA PHE A 148 -5.75 4.38 -4.07
C PHE A 148 -6.19 3.82 -5.43
N ALA A 149 -7.36 4.20 -5.95
CA ALA A 149 -7.77 3.85 -7.31
C ALA A 149 -6.79 4.42 -8.35
N TYR A 150 -6.30 5.64 -8.15
CA TYR A 150 -5.25 6.21 -8.98
C TYR A 150 -3.92 5.43 -8.87
N ILE A 151 -3.55 4.97 -7.66
CA ILE A 151 -2.36 4.14 -7.45
C ILE A 151 -2.50 2.79 -8.18
N VAL A 152 -3.68 2.16 -8.15
CA VAL A 152 -3.96 0.93 -8.91
C VAL A 152 -3.83 1.18 -10.41
N PHE A 153 -4.42 2.28 -10.91
CA PHE A 153 -4.25 2.70 -12.30
C PHE A 153 -2.77 2.89 -12.68
N TYR A 154 -1.99 3.54 -11.81
CA TYR A 154 -0.55 3.73 -12.01
C TYR A 154 0.20 2.39 -12.07
N GLY A 155 -0.11 1.46 -11.17
CA GLY A 155 0.46 0.11 -11.16
C GLY A 155 0.11 -0.75 -12.38
N LEU A 156 -1.09 -0.59 -12.96
CA LEU A 156 -1.52 -1.40 -14.11
C LEU A 156 -1.09 -0.82 -15.46
N TRP A 157 -1.25 0.49 -15.64
CA TRP A 157 -1.04 1.16 -16.93
C TRP A 157 -0.14 2.39 -16.83
N GLY A 158 -0.31 3.21 -15.80
CA GLY A 158 0.38 4.51 -15.71
C GLY A 158 1.91 4.41 -15.69
N TYR A 159 2.48 3.35 -15.12
CA TYR A 159 3.94 3.15 -15.08
C TYR A 159 4.58 2.97 -16.47
N ARG A 160 3.78 2.68 -17.50
CA ARG A 160 4.24 2.51 -18.89
C ARG A 160 4.41 3.84 -19.64
N ALA A 161 3.80 4.91 -19.15
CA ALA A 161 3.90 6.22 -19.78
C ALA A 161 5.37 6.69 -19.79
N GLY A 162 5.92 6.97 -20.99
CA GLY A 162 7.31 7.38 -21.17
C GLY A 162 8.33 6.24 -21.29
N ARG A 163 7.91 4.97 -21.21
CA ARG A 163 8.78 3.82 -21.49
C ARG A 163 8.63 3.38 -22.95
N ASP A 164 9.59 3.72 -23.81
CA ASP A 164 9.75 3.07 -25.12
C ASP A 164 10.09 1.59 -24.89
N MET A 165 9.07 0.73 -24.84
CA MET A 165 9.20 -0.72 -24.67
C MET A 165 10.05 -1.39 -25.78
N THR A 166 10.31 -0.69 -26.88
CA THR A 166 11.17 -1.11 -27.99
C THR A 166 12.66 -1.17 -27.65
N LYS A 167 13.13 -0.50 -26.59
CA LYS A 167 14.57 -0.49 -26.21
C LYS A 167 14.94 -1.45 -25.08
N VAL A 168 13.95 -2.10 -24.44
CA VAL A 168 14.18 -3.05 -23.33
C VAL A 168 14.39 -4.47 -23.83
N ALA A 169 13.87 -4.82 -25.01
CA ALA A 169 14.02 -6.15 -25.61
C ALA A 169 15.37 -6.40 -26.32
N THR A 170 16.31 -5.44 -26.25
CA THR A 170 17.60 -5.48 -26.97
C THR A 170 18.81 -5.30 -26.05
N LYS A 171 18.73 -5.82 -24.81
CA LYS A 171 19.92 -6.10 -24.00
C LYS A 171 19.86 -7.48 -23.37
#